data_AF-A0A7D3VTE4-F1
#
_entry.id   AF-A0A7D3VTE4-F1
#
_cell.length_a   1.000
_cell.length_b   1.000
_cell.length_c   1.000
_cell.angle_alpha   90.00
_cell.angle_beta   90.00
_cell.angle_gamma   90.00
#
_symmetry.space_group_name_H-M   'P 1'
#
loop_
_entity.id
_entity.type
_entity.pdbx_description
1 polymer ?
#
loop_
_entity_poly.entity_id
_entity_poly.type
_entity_poly.pdbx_seq_one_letter_code
_entity_poly.pdbx_strand_id
1 'polypeptide(L)'
;MAWFDDVKASFWETGDYGVQPTLTEAAVEEAESLLGVRLPSALLGLLRVRNGGAVADRWNAFPVDRPNSWADGHVPLNELFGIGRREGMLSLLDTPYLVEEWGLPSPVVLLSGDGHWWIALDYRAGEQRREPPVIWIDADRETDFLLAADFRSFVQGLVPAAGFQD
;
A
#
# COMPACT_ATOMS: atom_id res chain seq x y z
N MET A 1 6.78 -20.76 3.87
CA MET A 1 6.38 -20.20 2.57
C MET A 1 4.86 -20.19 2.37
N ALA A 2 4.09 -21.15 2.90
CA ALA A 2 2.63 -21.21 2.73
C ALA A 2 1.85 -19.95 3.17
N TRP A 3 2.19 -19.34 4.31
CA TRP A 3 1.37 -18.26 4.90
C TRP A 3 1.10 -17.07 3.96
N PHE A 4 2.12 -16.59 3.22
CA PHE A 4 1.91 -15.45 2.31
C PHE A 4 0.98 -15.80 1.14
N ASP A 5 1.09 -17.03 0.63
CA ASP A 5 0.22 -17.51 -0.44
C ASP A 5 -1.22 -17.72 0.07
N ASP A 6 -1.39 -18.12 1.34
CA ASP A 6 -2.69 -18.24 1.99
C ASP A 6 -3.38 -16.87 2.14
N VAL A 7 -2.66 -15.82 2.58
CA VAL A 7 -3.27 -14.47 2.64
C VAL A 7 -3.58 -13.95 1.24
N LYS A 8 -2.67 -14.13 0.27
CA LYS A 8 -2.90 -13.74 -1.14
C LYS A 8 -4.19 -14.33 -1.71
N ALA A 9 -4.50 -15.58 -1.39
CA ALA A 9 -5.68 -16.28 -1.92
C ALA A 9 -7.01 -15.65 -1.50
N SER A 10 -7.01 -14.79 -0.49
CA SER A 10 -8.23 -14.12 -0.04
C SER A 10 -7.93 -12.76 0.58
N PHE A 11 -6.98 -12.07 -0.04
CA PHE A 11 -6.61 -10.68 0.25
C PHE A 11 -7.68 -9.70 -0.23
N TRP A 12 -8.26 -9.99 -1.40
CA TRP A 12 -9.16 -9.08 -2.11
C TRP A 12 -10.62 -9.28 -1.71
N GLU A 13 -11.34 -8.17 -1.56
CA GLU A 13 -12.79 -8.18 -1.41
C GLU A 13 -13.49 -8.48 -2.74
N THR A 14 -14.76 -8.88 -2.71
CA THR A 14 -15.60 -8.99 -3.91
C THR A 14 -15.98 -7.62 -4.45
N GLY A 15 -16.04 -7.45 -5.78
CA GLY A 15 -16.40 -6.17 -6.44
C GLY A 15 -15.21 -5.51 -7.15
N ASP A 16 -15.45 -4.60 -8.09
CA ASP A 16 -14.42 -4.09 -9.02
C ASP A 16 -13.93 -2.66 -8.71
N TYR A 17 -14.33 -2.10 -7.56
CA TYR A 17 -13.86 -0.79 -7.12
C TYR A 17 -12.34 -0.77 -6.93
N GLY A 18 -11.68 0.28 -7.43
CA GLY A 18 -10.21 0.42 -7.39
C GLY A 18 -9.41 -0.56 -8.24
N VAL A 19 -10.06 -1.53 -8.90
CA VAL A 19 -9.37 -2.52 -9.74
C VAL A 19 -8.91 -1.88 -11.04
N GLN A 20 -7.61 -1.93 -11.29
CA GLN A 20 -6.95 -1.46 -12.52
C GLN A 20 -6.98 -2.56 -13.61
N PRO A 21 -6.66 -2.24 -14.88
CA PRO A 21 -6.51 -3.25 -15.94
C PRO A 21 -5.55 -4.38 -15.57
N THR A 22 -5.66 -5.53 -16.21
CA THR A 22 -4.78 -6.69 -15.94
C THR A 22 -3.31 -6.27 -15.94
N LEU A 23 -2.59 -6.64 -14.88
CA LEU A 23 -1.18 -6.28 -14.76
C LEU A 23 -0.36 -7.02 -15.82
N THR A 24 0.36 -6.26 -16.63
CA THR A 24 1.31 -6.77 -17.63
C THR A 24 2.73 -6.39 -17.24
N GLU A 25 3.73 -7.14 -17.70
CA GLU A 25 5.13 -6.80 -17.43
C GLU A 25 5.50 -5.42 -18.01
N ALA A 26 4.94 -5.04 -19.17
CA ALA A 26 5.11 -3.71 -19.74
C ALA A 26 4.58 -2.60 -18.82
N ALA A 27 3.41 -2.82 -18.18
CA ALA A 27 2.87 -1.87 -17.21
C ALA A 27 3.73 -1.79 -15.93
N VAL A 28 4.34 -2.90 -15.50
CA VAL A 28 5.29 -2.91 -14.39
C VAL A 28 6.56 -2.11 -14.74
N GLU A 29 7.13 -2.34 -15.93
CA GLU A 29 8.30 -1.60 -16.41
C GLU A 29 8.03 -0.10 -16.53
N GLU A 30 6.86 0.28 -17.06
CA GLU A 30 6.42 1.68 -17.11
C GLU A 30 6.29 2.27 -15.70
N ALA A 31 5.66 1.55 -14.77
CA ALA A 31 5.48 2.00 -13.39
C ALA A 31 6.82 2.22 -12.68
N GLU A 32 7.73 1.25 -12.75
CA GLU A 32 9.06 1.36 -12.16
C GLU A 32 9.87 2.51 -12.80
N SER A 33 9.77 2.70 -14.11
CA SER A 33 10.43 3.81 -14.80
C SER A 33 9.86 5.17 -14.42
N LEU A 34 8.54 5.28 -14.27
CA LEU A 34 7.85 6.52 -13.92
C LEU A 34 8.12 6.91 -12.47
N LEU A 35 8.06 5.93 -11.57
CA LEU A 35 8.28 6.13 -10.14
C LEU A 35 9.76 6.23 -9.79
N GLY A 36 10.66 5.84 -10.69
CA GLY A 36 12.11 5.85 -10.47
C GLY A 36 12.60 4.80 -9.49
N VAL A 37 11.82 3.75 -9.22
CA VAL A 37 12.12 2.73 -8.19
C VAL A 37 11.91 1.30 -8.69
N ARG A 38 12.39 0.32 -7.93
CA ARG A 38 12.06 -1.10 -8.14
C ARG A 38 10.99 -1.55 -7.15
N LEU A 39 9.86 -2.02 -7.66
CA LEU A 39 8.74 -2.43 -6.83
C LEU A 39 9.01 -3.78 -6.14
N PRO A 40 8.54 -3.97 -4.89
CA PRO A 40 8.69 -5.23 -4.16
C PRO A 40 8.12 -6.42 -4.93
N SER A 41 8.87 -7.52 -4.91
CA SER A 41 8.45 -8.77 -5.56
C SER A 41 7.12 -9.30 -4.99
N ALA A 42 6.92 -9.12 -3.68
CA ALA A 42 5.72 -9.50 -2.96
C ALA A 42 4.49 -8.66 -3.37
N LEU A 43 4.69 -7.36 -3.61
CA LEU A 43 3.63 -6.46 -4.10
C LEU A 43 3.20 -6.87 -5.50
N LEU A 44 4.14 -7.02 -6.43
CA LEU A 44 3.85 -7.47 -7.78
C LEU A 44 3.18 -8.85 -7.79
N GLY A 45 3.61 -9.76 -6.91
CA GLY A 45 3.00 -11.07 -6.75
C GLY A 45 1.52 -11.01 -6.32
N LEU A 46 1.13 -9.98 -5.57
CA LEU A 46 -0.24 -9.75 -5.10
C LEU A 46 -1.06 -9.01 -6.18
N LEU A 47 -0.47 -8.02 -6.86
CA LEU A 47 -1.08 -7.29 -7.97
C LEU A 47 -1.30 -8.17 -9.23
N ARG A 48 -0.51 -9.24 -9.41
CA ARG A 48 -0.75 -10.24 -10.46
C ARG A 48 -1.98 -11.11 -10.21
N VAL A 49 -2.39 -11.29 -8.95
CA VAL A 49 -3.67 -11.96 -8.62
C VAL A 49 -4.83 -11.03 -8.96
N ARG A 50 -4.70 -9.76 -8.58
CA ARG A 50 -5.63 -8.69 -8.93
C ARG A 50 -4.93 -7.35 -8.85
N ASN A 51 -5.06 -6.52 -9.88
CA ASN A 51 -4.32 -5.28 -9.97
C ASN A 51 -5.01 -4.14 -9.21
N GLY A 52 -4.96 -4.18 -7.88
CA GLY A 52 -5.58 -3.19 -7.00
C GLY A 52 -7.04 -3.47 -6.68
N GLY A 53 -7.58 -2.68 -5.75
CA GLY A 53 -8.98 -2.72 -5.30
C GLY A 53 -9.13 -2.84 -3.78
N ALA A 54 -10.36 -3.05 -3.34
CA ALA A 54 -10.71 -3.18 -1.92
C ALA A 54 -10.07 -4.42 -1.27
N VAL A 55 -9.61 -4.26 -0.03
CA VAL A 55 -9.02 -5.31 0.79
C VAL A 55 -10.13 -5.97 1.61
N ALA A 56 -10.12 -7.30 1.67
CA ALA A 56 -11.11 -8.06 2.42
C ALA A 56 -11.06 -7.73 3.92
N ASP A 57 -12.23 -7.72 4.58
CA ASP A 57 -12.40 -7.42 6.02
C ASP A 57 -11.48 -8.21 6.97
N ARG A 58 -10.98 -9.37 6.53
CA ARG A 58 -10.07 -10.18 7.32
C ARG A 58 -8.63 -9.66 7.36
N TRP A 59 -8.29 -8.66 6.54
CA TRP A 59 -6.94 -8.10 6.36
C TRP A 59 -6.90 -6.57 6.33
N ASN A 60 -8.00 -5.90 6.66
CA ASN A 60 -8.17 -4.45 6.45
C ASN A 60 -7.58 -3.57 7.57
N ALA A 61 -6.72 -4.11 8.43
CA ALA A 61 -5.99 -3.35 9.45
C ALA A 61 -4.59 -3.90 9.70
N PHE A 62 -3.67 -3.00 10.07
CA PHE A 62 -2.34 -3.35 10.58
C PHE A 62 -2.18 -2.87 12.04
N PRO A 63 -1.79 -3.74 12.99
CA PRO A 63 -1.65 -3.37 14.40
C PRO A 63 -0.46 -2.43 14.62
N VAL A 64 -0.64 -1.45 15.52
CA VAL A 64 0.44 -0.56 15.97
C VAL A 64 0.39 -0.41 17.49
N ASP A 65 1.52 -0.10 18.12
CA ASP A 65 1.65 0.05 19.57
C ASP A 65 1.49 1.50 20.05
N ARG A 66 0.99 2.37 19.17
CA ARG A 66 0.89 3.82 19.40
C ARG A 66 -0.32 4.43 18.70
N PRO A 67 -0.92 5.49 19.28
CA PRO A 67 -2.04 6.17 18.66
C PRO A 67 -1.60 7.02 17.47
N ASN A 68 -2.45 7.05 16.44
CA ASN A 68 -2.32 7.89 15.25
C ASN A 68 -3.62 8.71 15.04
N SER A 69 -3.72 9.50 13.98
CA SER A 69 -4.92 10.30 13.67
C SER A 69 -6.16 9.45 13.38
N TRP A 70 -5.99 8.21 12.93
CA TRP A 70 -7.08 7.29 12.64
C TRP A 70 -7.56 6.52 13.87
N ALA A 71 -6.67 5.84 14.59
CA ALA A 71 -7.02 5.01 15.74
C ALA A 71 -5.87 4.85 16.75
N ASP A 72 -6.20 4.31 17.93
CA ASP A 72 -5.26 4.16 19.05
C ASP A 72 -4.29 2.97 18.91
N GLY A 73 -4.68 1.92 18.18
CA GLY A 73 -3.94 0.65 18.15
C GLY A 73 -3.81 -0.01 16.77
N HIS A 74 -4.26 0.65 15.70
CA HIS A 74 -4.13 0.14 14.34
C HIS A 74 -4.09 1.25 13.30
N VAL A 75 -3.72 0.89 12.08
CA VAL A 75 -3.91 1.70 10.86
C VAL A 75 -4.79 0.94 9.87
N PRO A 76 -5.64 1.62 9.11
CA PRO A 76 -6.54 0.99 8.15
C PRO A 76 -5.79 0.58 6.88
N LEU A 77 -6.25 -0.49 6.23
CA LEU A 77 -5.89 -0.83 4.86
C LEU A 77 -7.18 -1.18 4.10
N ASN A 78 -7.91 -0.15 3.70
CA ASN A 78 -9.21 -0.32 3.04
C ASN A 78 -9.07 -0.85 1.61
N GLU A 79 -7.99 -0.43 0.94
CA GLU A 79 -7.72 -0.75 -0.45
C GLU A 79 -6.22 -0.80 -0.68
N LEU A 80 -5.83 -1.50 -1.75
CA LEU A 80 -4.48 -1.44 -2.27
C LEU A 80 -4.54 -0.85 -3.67
N PHE A 81 -3.78 0.21 -3.89
CA PHE A 81 -3.63 0.82 -5.21
C PHE A 81 -3.01 -0.18 -6.19
N GLY A 82 -3.56 -0.21 -7.40
CA GLY A 82 -3.02 -0.98 -8.52
C GLY A 82 -2.04 -0.16 -9.37
N ILE A 83 -1.58 -0.76 -10.46
CA ILE A 83 -0.79 -0.10 -11.49
C ILE A 83 -1.67 0.08 -12.72
N GLY A 84 -2.07 1.30 -13.02
CA GLY A 84 -2.90 1.57 -14.19
C GLY A 84 -3.45 2.98 -14.19
N ARG A 85 -4.25 3.29 -15.22
CA ARG A 85 -4.86 4.61 -15.40
C ARG A 85 -6.35 4.47 -15.66
N ARG A 86 -7.06 3.76 -14.77
CA ARG A 86 -8.52 3.74 -14.79
C ARG A 86 -9.03 5.13 -14.39
N GLU A 87 -9.87 5.71 -15.23
CA GLU A 87 -10.45 7.02 -14.99
C GLU A 87 -11.18 7.07 -13.63
N GLY A 88 -10.91 8.13 -12.86
CA GLY A 88 -11.53 8.35 -11.55
C GLY A 88 -11.01 7.45 -10.42
N MET A 89 -9.94 6.69 -10.63
CA MET A 89 -9.35 5.79 -9.62
C MET A 89 -7.87 6.10 -9.42
N LEU A 90 -7.46 6.26 -8.15
CA LEU A 90 -6.05 6.38 -7.79
C LEU A 90 -5.29 5.07 -8.04
N SER A 91 -4.00 5.22 -8.28
CA SER A 91 -3.07 4.15 -8.57
C SER A 91 -1.68 4.50 -8.01
N LEU A 92 -0.77 3.52 -8.02
CA LEU A 92 0.64 3.75 -7.74
C LEU A 92 1.23 4.87 -8.61
N LEU A 93 0.75 5.01 -9.85
CA LEU A 93 1.27 5.96 -10.84
C LEU A 93 0.93 7.42 -10.51
N ASP A 94 -0.02 7.63 -9.60
CA ASP A 94 -0.41 8.97 -9.14
C ASP A 94 0.46 9.45 -7.97
N THR A 95 1.36 8.60 -7.46
CA THR A 95 2.26 8.93 -6.35
C THR A 95 3.00 10.26 -6.53
N PRO A 96 3.66 10.55 -7.68
CA PRO A 96 4.41 11.80 -7.80
C PRO A 96 3.53 13.05 -7.63
N TYR A 97 2.32 13.02 -8.20
CA TYR A 97 1.34 14.09 -8.06
C TYR A 97 0.86 14.24 -6.61
N LEU A 98 0.51 13.13 -5.96
CA LEU A 98 0.02 13.13 -4.58
C LEU A 98 1.10 13.55 -3.57
N VAL A 99 2.35 13.15 -3.80
CA VAL A 99 3.49 13.58 -2.97
C VAL A 99 3.69 15.09 -3.06
N GLU A 100 3.58 15.68 -4.25
CA GLU A 100 3.68 17.12 -4.44
C GLU A 100 2.49 17.86 -3.83
N GLU A 101 1.26 17.44 -4.13
CA GLU A 101 0.01 18.06 -3.67
C GLU A 101 -0.08 18.11 -2.14
N TRP A 102 0.30 17.03 -1.48
CA TRP A 102 0.18 16.89 -0.02
C TRP A 102 1.49 17.16 0.74
N GLY A 103 2.58 17.51 0.04
CA GLY A 103 3.88 17.78 0.66
C GLY A 103 4.46 16.56 1.40
N LEU A 104 4.24 15.36 0.88
CA LEU A 104 4.61 14.11 1.55
C LEU A 104 6.13 13.88 1.54
N PRO A 105 6.66 13.06 2.46
CA PRO A 105 8.04 12.58 2.38
C PRO A 105 8.31 11.91 1.03
N SER A 106 9.52 12.10 0.48
CA SER A 106 9.91 11.62 -0.84
C SER A 106 11.39 11.20 -0.87
N PRO A 107 11.78 10.16 -1.64
CA PRO A 107 10.94 9.33 -2.50
C PRO A 107 10.16 8.25 -1.73
N VAL A 108 8.87 8.12 -2.07
CA VAL A 108 7.97 7.07 -1.59
C VAL A 108 7.07 6.56 -2.72
N VAL A 109 6.46 5.39 -2.55
CA VAL A 109 5.38 4.89 -3.42
C VAL A 109 4.13 4.66 -2.59
N LEU A 110 3.02 5.34 -2.90
CA LEU A 110 1.78 5.24 -2.14
C LEU A 110 1.06 3.93 -2.48
N LEU A 111 0.67 3.20 -1.43
CA LEU A 111 -0.04 1.92 -1.51
C LEU A 111 -1.52 2.07 -1.22
N SER A 112 -1.88 3.02 -0.36
CA SER A 112 -3.25 3.31 0.07
C SER A 112 -3.29 4.68 0.76
N GLY A 113 -4.45 5.32 0.80
CA GLY A 113 -4.66 6.57 1.53
C GLY A 113 -5.82 7.40 0.98
N ASP A 114 -6.27 8.37 1.76
CA ASP A 114 -7.43 9.21 1.46
C ASP A 114 -7.14 10.73 1.53
N GLY A 115 -5.89 11.10 1.81
CA GLY A 115 -5.45 12.49 1.99
C GLY A 115 -5.12 12.85 3.44
N HIS A 116 -5.82 12.25 4.43
CA HIS A 116 -5.51 12.44 5.85
C HIS A 116 -4.36 11.54 6.31
N TRP A 117 -4.22 10.41 5.64
CA TRP A 117 -3.16 9.45 5.89
C TRP A 117 -2.76 8.72 4.61
N TRP A 118 -1.57 8.15 4.65
CA TRP A 118 -1.05 7.32 3.58
C TRP A 118 -0.27 6.12 4.12
N ILE A 119 -0.40 4.98 3.46
CA ILE A 119 0.52 3.85 3.61
C ILE A 119 1.44 3.85 2.40
N ALA A 120 2.75 3.81 2.63
CA ALA A 120 3.71 3.97 1.55
C ALA A 120 4.92 3.04 1.67
N LEU A 121 5.52 2.69 0.53
CA LEU A 121 6.87 2.14 0.46
C LEU A 121 7.89 3.27 0.58
N ASP A 122 8.81 3.17 1.53
CA ASP A 122 9.78 4.23 1.82
C ASP A 122 11.14 3.98 1.14
N TYR A 123 11.42 4.77 0.09
CA TYR A 123 12.66 4.70 -0.66
C TYR A 123 13.65 5.81 -0.26
N ARG A 124 13.40 6.58 0.80
CA ARG A 124 14.28 7.68 1.24
C ARG A 124 15.72 7.23 1.54
N ALA A 125 15.90 5.97 1.94
CA ALA A 125 17.21 5.37 2.17
C ALA A 125 17.90 4.86 0.88
N GLY A 126 17.22 4.86 -0.27
CA GLY A 126 17.77 4.49 -1.58
C GLY A 126 16.72 3.95 -2.56
N GLU A 127 16.60 4.60 -3.72
CA GLU A 127 15.64 4.29 -4.80
C GLU A 127 15.84 2.91 -5.45
N GLN A 128 17.07 2.37 -5.39
CA GLN A 128 17.43 1.07 -5.96
C GLN A 128 17.13 -0.10 -5.02
N ARG A 129 16.57 0.18 -3.83
CA ARG A 129 16.21 -0.84 -2.85
C ARG A 129 15.02 -1.64 -3.36
N ARG A 130 15.18 -2.95 -3.54
CA ARG A 130 14.10 -3.83 -4.03
C ARG A 130 13.02 -4.12 -3.01
N GLU A 131 13.37 -4.06 -1.72
CA GLU A 131 12.48 -4.37 -0.61
C GLU A 131 12.57 -3.22 0.42
N PRO A 132 11.98 -2.04 0.11
CA PRO A 132 11.84 -0.92 1.02
C PRO A 132 10.88 -1.25 2.18
N PRO A 133 11.02 -0.59 3.34
CA PRO A 133 10.05 -0.69 4.41
C PRO A 133 8.71 -0.08 4.02
N VAL A 134 7.67 -0.49 4.74
CA VAL A 134 6.34 0.11 4.67
C VAL A 134 6.19 1.08 5.85
N ILE A 135 5.74 2.29 5.57
CA ILE A 135 5.52 3.34 6.56
C ILE A 135 4.05 3.80 6.55
N TRP A 136 3.63 4.31 7.69
CA TRP A 136 2.43 5.14 7.84
C TRP A 136 2.84 6.60 7.79
N ILE A 137 2.10 7.41 7.04
CA ILE A 137 2.23 8.86 7.00
C ILE A 137 0.91 9.43 7.51
N ASP A 138 0.99 10.18 8.59
CA ASP A 138 -0.11 10.89 9.23
C ASP A 138 -0.06 12.35 8.80
N ALA A 139 -0.89 12.74 7.83
CA ALA A 139 -0.88 14.10 7.30
C ALA A 139 -1.42 15.10 8.32
N ASP A 140 -2.45 14.70 9.09
CA ASP A 140 -3.07 15.55 10.11
C ASP A 140 -2.10 15.86 11.28
N ARG A 141 -1.17 14.95 11.59
CA ARG A 141 -0.16 15.15 12.64
C ARG A 141 1.22 15.53 12.12
N GLU A 142 1.43 15.59 10.81
CA GLU A 142 2.72 15.80 10.17
C GLU A 142 3.81 14.83 10.68
N THR A 143 3.47 13.55 10.82
CA THR A 143 4.40 12.51 11.29
C THR A 143 4.40 11.27 10.41
N ASP A 144 5.51 10.54 10.37
CA ASP A 144 5.56 9.21 9.78
C ASP A 144 6.24 8.20 10.71
N PHE A 145 5.87 6.92 10.60
CA PHE A 145 6.54 5.84 11.34
C PHE A 145 6.50 4.50 10.60
N LEU A 146 7.42 3.62 10.97
CA LEU A 146 7.58 2.30 10.38
C LEU A 146 6.41 1.36 10.75
N LEU A 147 5.79 0.76 9.73
CA LEU A 147 4.82 -0.33 9.90
C LEU A 147 5.51 -1.70 9.80
N ALA A 148 6.36 -1.89 8.78
CA ALA A 148 7.07 -3.14 8.58
C ALA A 148 8.39 -2.96 7.83
N ALA A 149 9.31 -3.91 8.00
CA ALA A 149 10.63 -3.88 7.36
C ALA A 149 10.59 -4.04 5.82
N ASP A 150 9.52 -4.65 5.31
CA ASP A 150 9.24 -4.87 3.89
C ASP A 150 7.74 -5.14 3.65
N PHE A 151 7.32 -5.10 2.38
CA PHE A 151 5.91 -5.31 2.00
C PHE A 151 5.37 -6.70 2.36
N ARG A 152 6.21 -7.74 2.29
CA ARG A 152 5.78 -9.09 2.66
C ARG A 152 5.43 -9.15 4.14
N SER A 153 6.29 -8.61 4.99
CA SER A 153 6.10 -8.57 6.44
C SER A 153 4.89 -7.74 6.82
N PHE A 154 4.64 -6.63 6.10
CA PHE A 154 3.41 -5.83 6.25
C PHE A 154 2.17 -6.68 6.00
N VAL A 155 2.06 -7.32 4.83
CA VAL A 155 0.89 -8.15 4.47
C VAL A 155 0.68 -9.32 5.43
N GLN A 156 1.77 -9.92 5.93
CA GLN A 156 1.68 -11.03 6.89
C GLN A 156 1.24 -10.62 8.29
N GLY A 157 1.39 -9.33 8.64
CA GLY A 157 0.95 -8.76 9.91
C GLY A 157 -0.46 -8.17 9.88
N LEU A 158 -1.14 -8.19 8.72
CA LEU A 158 -2.52 -7.72 8.60
C LEU A 158 -3.48 -8.60 9.40
N VAL A 159 -4.48 -7.96 9.98
CA VAL A 159 -5.54 -8.58 10.78
C VAL A 159 -6.90 -7.94 10.45
N PRO A 160 -8.03 -8.53 10.88
CA PRO A 160 -9.33 -7.89 10.74
C PRO A 160 -9.45 -6.65 11.63
N ALA A 161 -9.90 -5.53 11.08
CA ALA A 161 -10.20 -4.30 11.85
C ALA A 161 -11.23 -4.54 12.96
N ALA A 162 -12.20 -5.44 12.72
CA ALA A 162 -13.23 -5.81 13.69
C ALA A 162 -12.68 -6.42 15.01
N GLY A 163 -11.39 -6.77 15.05
CA GLY A 163 -10.71 -7.21 16.27
C GLY A 163 -10.27 -6.08 17.19
N PHE A 164 -10.28 -4.83 16.72
CA PHE A 164 -9.98 -3.65 17.53
C PHE A 164 -11.28 -3.11 18.14
N GLN A 165 -11.21 -2.76 19.42
CA GLN A 165 -12.28 -2.03 20.10
C GLN A 165 -11.94 -0.54 19.96
N ASP A 166 -12.81 0.22 19.33
CA ASP A 166 -12.77 1.69 19.36
C ASP A 166 -13.27 2.22 20.72
#